data_AF-A0A183I9B5-F1
#
_entry.id   AF-A0A183I9B5-F1
#
_cell.length_a   1.000
_cell.length_b   1.000
_cell.length_c   1.000
_cell.angle_alpha   90.00
_cell.angle_beta   90.00
_cell.angle_gamma   90.00
#
_symmetry.space_group_name_H-M   'P 1'
#
loop_
_entity.id
_entity.type
_entity.pdbx_description
1 polymer ?
#
loop_
_entity_poly.entity_id
_entity_poly.type
_entity_poly.pdbx_seq_one_letter_code
_entity_poly.pdbx_strand_id
1 'polypeptide(L)'
;MQRISKDVPERNLMSVFFAAAVYVTPYFGNHDGHFPVYYYCMIMLIYCAHQVTAYAIFVSQMAFHAQISDPNVGGTYMSLLNTMANLGANWPITMALSVVDNFTWKYCTGDLAATSCTKDQQCSPGQCMTYFDGYYALIIGGIIVGVLWKKYVAKYVEDLHGIPKRDWSCQSAS
;
A
#
# COMPACT_ATOMS: atom_id res chain seq x y z
N MET A 1 -1.00 12.72 22.38
CA MET A 1 -0.90 12.04 21.07
C MET A 1 -0.16 10.69 21.11
N GLN A 2 0.65 10.37 22.12
CA GLN A 2 1.33 9.06 22.24
C GLN A 2 0.40 7.83 22.29
N ARG A 3 -0.85 7.97 22.77
CA ARG A 3 -1.84 6.87 22.70
C ARG A 3 -2.34 6.60 21.29
N ILE A 4 -2.43 7.62 20.42
CA ILE A 4 -3.01 7.47 19.08
C ILE A 4 -2.10 6.59 18.20
N SER A 5 -0.77 6.69 18.34
CA SER A 5 0.17 5.82 17.60
C SER A 5 0.04 4.33 17.93
N LYS A 6 -0.53 3.99 19.10
CA LYS A 6 -0.78 2.61 19.52
C LYS A 6 -2.13 2.08 19.02
N ASP A 7 -3.06 2.99 18.70
CA ASP A 7 -4.45 2.71 18.32
C ASP A 7 -4.74 2.93 16.83
N VAL A 8 -3.78 3.42 16.03
CA VAL A 8 -3.95 3.38 14.57
C VAL A 8 -3.90 1.91 14.14
N PRO A 9 -5.01 1.34 13.61
CA PRO A 9 -5.03 -0.06 13.22
C PRO A 9 -3.90 -0.26 12.22
N GLU A 10 -3.12 -1.31 12.45
CA GLU A 10 -1.99 -1.62 11.60
C GLU A 10 -2.50 -1.68 10.17
N ARG A 11 -2.16 -0.69 9.33
CA ARG A 11 -2.60 -0.59 7.93
C ARG A 11 -2.43 -1.93 7.20
N ASN A 12 -1.39 -2.68 7.57
CA ASN A 12 -1.13 -4.04 7.12
C ASN A 12 -2.28 -5.02 7.42
N LEU A 13 -2.90 -4.98 8.61
CA LEU A 13 -4.03 -5.85 8.97
C LEU A 13 -5.26 -5.55 8.10
N MET A 14 -5.55 -4.27 7.84
CA MET A 14 -6.64 -3.86 6.96
C MET A 14 -6.40 -4.31 5.51
N SER A 15 -5.15 -4.25 5.04
CA SER A 15 -4.75 -4.78 3.73
C SER A 15 -4.89 -6.30 3.63
N VAL A 16 -4.56 -7.04 4.71
CA VAL A 16 -4.78 -8.50 4.77
C VAL A 16 -6.27 -8.83 4.71
N PHE A 17 -7.10 -8.08 5.43
CA PHE A 17 -8.55 -8.26 5.39
C PHE A 17 -9.13 -8.01 3.99
N PHE A 18 -8.67 -6.96 3.31
CA PHE A 18 -9.05 -6.67 1.93
C PHE A 18 -8.60 -7.76 0.96
N ALA A 19 -7.36 -8.25 1.08
CA ALA A 19 -6.85 -9.33 0.25
C ALA A 19 -7.63 -10.64 0.46
N ALA A 20 -7.99 -10.96 1.71
CA ALA A 20 -8.84 -12.09 2.02
C ALA A 20 -10.24 -11.94 1.44
N ALA A 21 -10.84 -10.75 1.52
CA ALA A 21 -12.15 -10.48 0.91
C ALA A 21 -12.13 -10.70 -0.61
N VAL A 22 -11.05 -10.26 -1.29
CA VAL A 22 -10.85 -10.46 -2.73
C VAL A 22 -10.60 -11.94 -3.08
N TYR A 23 -9.88 -12.68 -2.24
CA TYR A 23 -9.65 -14.11 -2.45
C TYR A 23 -10.95 -14.93 -2.35
N VAL A 24 -11.89 -14.51 -1.51
CA VAL A 24 -13.18 -15.20 -1.34
C VAL A 24 -14.20 -14.76 -2.40
N THR A 25 -14.00 -13.63 -3.08
CA THR A 25 -14.84 -13.13 -4.19
C THR A 25 -15.30 -14.19 -5.19
N PRO A 26 -14.44 -15.05 -5.78
CA PRO A 26 -14.86 -16.06 -6.74
C PRO A 26 -15.87 -17.08 -6.17
N TYR A 27 -15.91 -17.30 -4.85
CA TYR A 27 -16.91 -18.16 -4.20
C TYR A 27 -18.29 -17.52 -4.11
N PHE A 28 -18.38 -16.20 -4.21
CA PHE A 28 -19.65 -15.45 -4.21
C PHE A 28 -20.17 -15.15 -5.63
N GLY A 29 -19.49 -15.63 -6.67
CA GLY A 29 -19.93 -15.49 -8.05
C GLY A 29 -21.08 -16.45 -8.35
N ASN A 30 -22.24 -15.93 -8.71
CA ASN A 30 -23.32 -16.74 -9.29
C ASN A 30 -22.90 -17.23 -10.69
N HIS A 31 -23.52 -18.32 -11.16
CA HIS A 31 -23.26 -18.89 -12.50
C HIS A 31 -23.47 -17.88 -13.66
N ASP A 32 -24.21 -16.79 -13.43
CA ASP A 32 -24.47 -15.71 -14.39
C ASP A 32 -23.37 -14.63 -14.43
N GLY A 33 -22.29 -14.78 -13.65
CA GLY A 33 -21.20 -13.79 -13.55
C GLY A 33 -21.58 -12.50 -12.80
N HIS A 34 -22.80 -12.40 -12.28
CA HIS A 34 -23.27 -11.27 -11.51
C HIS A 34 -23.07 -11.52 -10.01
N PHE A 35 -22.49 -10.54 -9.31
CA PHE A 35 -22.39 -10.57 -7.86
C PHE A 35 -23.68 -10.00 -7.23
N PRO A 36 -24.13 -10.55 -6.11
CA PRO A 36 -25.31 -10.05 -5.42
C PRO A 36 -25.05 -8.68 -4.76
N VAL A 37 -26.09 -7.85 -4.66
CA VAL A 37 -26.00 -6.46 -4.16
C VAL A 37 -25.37 -6.36 -2.76
N TYR A 38 -25.64 -7.33 -1.89
CA TYR A 38 -25.08 -7.35 -0.54
C TYR A 38 -23.53 -7.40 -0.53
N TYR A 39 -22.92 -8.06 -1.51
CA TYR A 39 -21.47 -8.16 -1.64
C TYR A 39 -20.86 -6.79 -2.00
N TYR A 40 -21.49 -6.04 -2.91
CA TYR A 40 -21.09 -4.68 -3.23
C TYR A 40 -21.23 -3.74 -2.04
N CYS A 41 -22.35 -3.81 -1.31
CA CYS A 41 -22.55 -3.01 -0.09
C CYS A 41 -21.49 -3.31 0.97
N MET A 42 -21.16 -4.59 1.18
CA MET A 42 -20.13 -5.01 2.13
C MET A 42 -18.76 -4.42 1.76
N ILE A 43 -18.30 -4.59 0.52
CA ILE A 43 -17.00 -4.06 0.08
C ILE A 43 -16.97 -2.52 0.15
N MET A 44 -18.07 -1.88 -0.21
CA MET A 44 -18.19 -0.42 -0.12
C MET A 44 -18.00 0.07 1.32
N LEU A 45 -18.63 -0.59 2.30
CA LEU A 45 -18.47 -0.23 3.72
C LEU A 45 -17.02 -0.42 4.20
N ILE A 46 -16.39 -1.53 3.84
CA ILE A 46 -14.99 -1.79 4.18
C ILE A 46 -14.07 -0.73 3.55
N TYR A 47 -14.34 -0.36 2.29
CA TYR A 47 -13.60 0.69 1.60
C TYR A 47 -13.78 2.06 2.26
N CYS A 48 -15.00 2.41 2.64
CA CYS A 48 -15.27 3.65 3.39
C CYS A 48 -14.49 3.69 4.72
N ALA A 49 -14.51 2.60 5.49
CA ALA A 49 -13.76 2.52 6.73
C ALA A 49 -12.24 2.68 6.50
N HIS A 50 -11.71 2.01 5.48
CA HIS A 50 -10.31 2.15 5.07
C HIS A 50 -9.96 3.60 4.69
N GLN A 51 -10.83 4.27 3.93
CA GLN A 51 -10.60 5.66 3.52
C GLN A 51 -10.58 6.62 4.71
N VAL A 52 -11.48 6.46 5.68
CA VAL A 52 -11.46 7.30 6.89
C VAL A 52 -10.14 7.16 7.63
N THR A 53 -9.62 5.94 7.80
CA THR A 53 -8.32 5.72 8.44
C THR A 53 -7.18 6.34 7.62
N ALA A 54 -7.19 6.19 6.29
CA ALA A 54 -6.18 6.76 5.41
C ALA A 54 -6.13 8.30 5.51
N TYR A 55 -7.30 8.95 5.50
CA TYR A 55 -7.39 10.41 5.66
C TYR A 55 -6.95 10.87 7.06
N ALA A 56 -7.29 10.13 8.12
CA ALA A 56 -6.85 10.44 9.47
C ALA A 56 -5.32 10.43 9.59
N ILE A 57 -4.67 9.42 9.00
CA ILE A 57 -3.20 9.33 8.96
C ILE A 57 -2.62 10.50 8.16
N PHE A 58 -3.17 10.80 6.99
CA PHE A 58 -2.72 11.91 6.15
C PHE A 58 -2.77 13.25 6.89
N VAL A 59 -3.88 13.55 7.57
CA VAL A 59 -4.02 14.77 8.37
C VAL A 59 -3.01 14.80 9.51
N SER A 60 -2.77 13.67 10.19
CA SER A 60 -1.78 13.59 11.26
C SER A 60 -0.35 13.85 10.76
N GLN A 61 0.00 13.36 9.56
CA GLN A 61 1.29 13.62 8.94
C GLN A 61 1.44 15.09 8.55
N MET A 62 0.38 15.70 7.97
CA MET A 62 0.38 17.12 7.63
C MET A 62 0.52 18.02 8.86
N ALA A 63 -0.12 17.65 9.97
CA ALA A 63 0.02 18.34 11.24
C ALA A 63 1.46 18.25 11.77
N PHE A 64 2.11 17.08 11.65
CA PHE A 64 3.51 16.91 12.02
C PHE A 64 4.45 17.73 11.12
N HIS A 65 4.27 17.69 9.80
CA HIS A 65 5.04 18.50 8.85
C HIS A 65 4.95 20.00 9.15
N ALA A 66 3.75 20.48 9.51
CA ALA A 66 3.55 21.87 9.93
C ALA A 66 4.24 22.20 11.26
N GLN A 67 4.32 21.25 12.19
CA GLN A 67 4.99 21.46 13.49
C GLN A 67 6.51 21.52 13.39
N ILE A 68 7.12 20.74 12.49
CA ILE A 68 8.58 20.72 12.27
C ILE A 68 9.06 21.81 11.32
N SER A 69 8.15 22.45 10.58
CA SER A 69 8.49 23.55 9.68
C SER A 69 8.77 24.82 10.48
N ASP A 70 10.00 25.33 10.40
CA ASP A 70 10.43 26.56 11.08
C ASP A 70 9.57 27.78 10.66
N PRO A 71 9.12 28.67 11.56
CA PRO A 71 8.34 29.85 11.20
C PRO A 71 9.04 30.80 10.19
N ASN A 72 10.37 30.86 10.14
CA ASN A 72 11.11 31.73 9.21
C ASN A 72 11.26 31.14 7.79
N VAL A 73 11.24 29.81 7.64
CA VAL A 73 11.43 29.13 6.32
C VAL A 73 10.36 28.04 6.09
N GLY A 74 9.22 28.16 6.76
CA GLY A 74 8.24 27.08 6.85
C GLY A 74 7.55 26.76 5.54
N GLY A 75 7.39 27.75 4.66
CA GLY A 75 6.81 27.56 3.33
C GLY A 75 7.61 26.61 2.44
N THR A 76 8.94 26.68 2.49
CA THR A 76 9.84 25.81 1.70
C THR A 76 9.88 24.40 2.28
N TYR A 77 10.00 24.27 3.62
CA TYR A 77 10.00 22.96 4.29
C TYR A 77 8.67 22.22 4.10
N MET A 78 7.53 22.91 4.26
CA MET A 78 6.21 22.32 4.06
C MET A 78 6.01 21.84 2.61
N SER A 79 6.47 22.61 1.62
CA SER A 79 6.36 22.24 0.21
C SER A 79 7.24 21.03 -0.13
N LEU A 80 8.48 21.01 0.35
CA LEU A 80 9.41 19.89 0.13
C LEU A 80 8.91 18.60 0.80
N LEU A 81 8.41 18.69 2.04
CA LEU A 81 7.80 17.57 2.76
C LEU A 81 6.56 17.03 2.03
N ASN A 82 5.74 17.91 1.46
CA ASN A 82 4.59 17.51 0.64
C ASN A 82 5.01 16.80 -0.64
N THR A 83 6.07 17.27 -1.32
CA THR A 83 6.61 16.59 -2.50
C THR A 83 7.13 15.19 -2.14
N MET A 84 7.91 15.08 -1.05
CA MET A 84 8.40 13.79 -0.57
C MET A 84 7.26 12.85 -0.17
N ALA A 85 6.21 13.36 0.47
CA ALA A 85 5.03 12.56 0.83
C ALA A 85 4.26 12.06 -0.41
N ASN A 86 4.07 12.91 -1.41
CA ASN A 86 3.39 12.53 -2.66
C ASN A 86 4.21 11.51 -3.47
N LEU A 87 5.53 11.66 -3.52
CA LEU A 87 6.42 10.68 -4.14
C LEU A 87 6.41 9.36 -3.37
N GLY A 88 6.48 9.44 -2.04
CA GLY A 88 6.42 8.33 -1.09
C GLY A 88 5.14 7.49 -1.17
N ALA A 89 4.01 8.11 -1.56
CA ALA A 89 2.74 7.40 -1.74
C ALA A 89 2.65 6.62 -3.06
N ASN A 90 3.29 7.11 -4.13
CA ASN A 90 3.12 6.56 -5.49
C ASN A 90 4.19 5.53 -5.87
N TRP A 91 5.42 5.68 -5.39
CA TRP A 91 6.52 4.76 -5.74
C TRP A 91 6.23 3.26 -5.48
N PRO A 92 5.51 2.84 -4.41
CA PRO A 92 5.33 1.41 -4.14
C PRO A 92 4.39 0.78 -5.16
N ILE A 93 3.39 1.52 -5.65
CA ILE A 93 2.44 1.04 -6.64
C ILE A 93 3.15 0.83 -7.97
N THR A 94 3.91 1.82 -8.43
CA THR A 94 4.69 1.71 -9.66
C THR A 94 5.70 0.58 -9.59
N MET A 95 6.41 0.45 -8.46
CA MET A 95 7.38 -0.64 -8.26
C MET A 95 6.70 -2.01 -8.24
N ALA A 96 5.57 -2.16 -7.54
CA ALA A 96 4.84 -3.42 -7.49
C ALA A 96 4.33 -3.84 -8.88
N LEU A 97 3.76 -2.91 -9.65
CA LEU A 97 3.30 -3.16 -11.02
C LEU A 97 4.46 -3.49 -11.97
N SER A 98 5.64 -2.91 -11.77
CA SER A 98 6.82 -3.24 -12.58
C SER A 98 7.37 -4.65 -12.30
N VAL A 99 7.10 -5.17 -11.10
CA VAL A 99 7.64 -6.45 -10.62
C VAL A 99 6.65 -7.61 -10.81
N VAL A 100 5.34 -7.34 -10.87
CA VAL A 100 4.29 -8.37 -10.99
C VAL A 100 4.49 -9.28 -12.20
N ASP A 101 4.87 -8.70 -13.34
CA ASP A 101 5.05 -9.44 -14.59
C ASP A 101 6.27 -10.36 -14.55
N ASN A 102 7.25 -10.05 -13.69
CA ASN A 102 8.42 -10.90 -13.47
C ASN A 102 8.14 -12.02 -12.48
N PHE A 103 7.17 -11.85 -11.57
CA PHE A 103 6.79 -12.85 -10.57
C PHE A 103 5.65 -13.77 -10.99
N THR A 104 4.98 -13.49 -12.11
CA THR A 104 3.88 -14.32 -12.61
C THR A 104 4.42 -15.49 -13.44
N TRP A 105 4.16 -16.72 -13.01
CA TRP A 105 4.56 -17.94 -13.73
C TRP A 105 3.33 -18.65 -14.33
N LYS A 106 3.37 -18.79 -15.67
CA LYS A 106 2.35 -19.48 -16.47
C LYS A 106 2.98 -20.72 -17.10
N TYR A 107 2.24 -21.82 -17.14
CA TYR A 107 2.66 -23.06 -17.81
C TYR A 107 1.59 -23.48 -18.82
N CYS A 108 2.02 -23.91 -20.00
CA CYS A 108 1.14 -24.37 -21.09
C CYS A 108 1.48 -25.83 -21.44
N THR A 109 0.45 -26.65 -21.62
CA THR A 109 0.58 -28.06 -22.05
C THR A 109 0.19 -28.19 -23.52
N GLY A 110 1.12 -28.68 -24.36
CA GLY A 110 0.86 -28.97 -25.79
C GLY A 110 2.05 -28.66 -26.71
N ASP A 111 2.00 -29.10 -27.97
CA ASP A 111 3.04 -28.94 -29.01
C ASP A 111 3.37 -27.46 -29.39
N LEU A 112 2.72 -26.51 -28.73
CA LEU A 112 3.01 -25.07 -28.76
C LEU A 112 4.05 -24.65 -27.71
N ALA A 113 4.53 -25.58 -26.88
CA ALA A 113 5.51 -25.33 -25.82
C ALA A 113 6.89 -24.86 -26.35
N ALA A 114 7.16 -25.00 -27.65
CA ALA A 114 8.45 -24.68 -28.24
C ALA A 114 8.58 -23.27 -28.85
N THR A 115 7.49 -22.52 -29.09
CA THR A 115 7.64 -21.33 -29.97
C THR A 115 7.08 -20.00 -29.48
N SER A 116 5.98 -19.88 -28.73
CA SER A 116 5.42 -18.52 -28.54
C SER A 116 4.46 -18.34 -27.35
N CYS A 117 4.97 -18.38 -26.11
CA CYS A 117 4.35 -17.60 -25.03
C CYS A 117 5.42 -16.64 -24.49
N THR A 118 5.81 -15.67 -25.34
CA THR A 118 6.55 -14.48 -24.91
C THR A 118 5.64 -13.66 -23.99
N LYS A 119 6.21 -13.00 -22.98
CA LYS A 119 5.53 -12.34 -21.85
C LYS A 119 4.32 -11.45 -22.22
N ASP A 120 4.20 -10.99 -23.47
CA ASP A 120 3.19 -10.04 -23.96
C ASP A 120 2.13 -10.62 -24.92
N GLN A 121 2.14 -11.92 -25.24
CA GLN A 121 1.16 -12.52 -26.16
C GLN A 121 0.06 -13.28 -25.42
N GLN A 122 -1.20 -12.90 -25.72
CA GLN A 122 -2.41 -13.57 -25.28
C GLN A 122 -2.42 -15.01 -25.80
N CYS A 123 -1.94 -15.97 -25.00
CA CYS A 123 -2.02 -17.38 -25.37
C CYS A 123 -3.52 -17.76 -25.47
N SER A 124 -3.89 -18.48 -26.53
CA SER A 124 -5.28 -18.75 -26.91
C SER A 124 -6.11 -19.29 -25.74
N PRO A 125 -7.42 -18.94 -25.64
CA PRO A 125 -8.26 -19.38 -24.54
C PRO A 125 -8.38 -20.92 -24.55
N GLY A 126 -7.68 -21.58 -23.62
CA GLY A 126 -7.87 -23.02 -23.37
C GLY A 126 -6.63 -23.87 -23.03
N GLN A 127 -5.38 -23.38 -23.15
CA GLN A 127 -4.19 -24.25 -22.96
C GLN A 127 -3.09 -23.74 -22.02
N CYS A 128 -3.20 -22.51 -21.49
CA CYS A 128 -2.23 -21.97 -20.54
C CYS A 128 -2.90 -21.75 -19.18
N MET A 129 -2.46 -22.52 -18.18
CA MET A 129 -2.95 -22.42 -16.81
C MET A 129 -1.95 -21.61 -15.99
N THR A 130 -2.46 -20.64 -15.23
CA THR A 130 -1.64 -19.83 -14.33
C THR A 130 -1.39 -20.63 -13.06
N TYR A 131 -0.15 -21.09 -12.84
CA TYR A 131 0.18 -21.89 -11.66
C TYR A 131 0.40 -21.01 -10.43
N PHE A 132 1.02 -19.84 -10.63
CA PHE A 132 1.29 -18.88 -9.57
C PHE A 132 1.06 -17.46 -10.07
N ASP A 133 0.05 -16.80 -9.50
CA ASP A 133 -0.28 -15.41 -9.82
C ASP A 133 0.64 -14.48 -9.03
N GLY A 134 1.40 -13.64 -9.75
CA GLY A 134 2.29 -12.65 -9.16
C GLY A 134 1.57 -11.68 -8.21
N TYR A 135 0.25 -11.52 -8.35
CA TYR A 135 -0.57 -10.73 -7.43
C TYR A 135 -0.47 -11.21 -5.97
N TYR A 136 -0.66 -12.51 -5.71
CA TYR A 136 -0.57 -13.04 -4.35
C TYR A 136 0.87 -13.04 -3.82
N ALA A 137 1.84 -13.27 -4.71
CA ALA A 137 3.26 -13.18 -4.38
C ALA A 137 3.64 -11.77 -3.89
N LEU A 138 3.17 -10.75 -4.60
CA LEU A 138 3.38 -9.35 -4.25
C LEU A 138 2.67 -8.95 -2.96
N ILE A 139 1.45 -9.46 -2.71
CA ILE A 139 0.76 -9.22 -1.43
C ILE A 139 1.58 -9.77 -0.27
N ILE A 140 2.03 -11.03 -0.36
CA ILE A 140 2.82 -11.68 0.69
C ILE A 140 4.14 -10.92 0.91
N GLY A 141 4.85 -10.59 -0.18
CA GLY A 141 6.08 -9.80 -0.11
C GLY A 141 5.86 -8.42 0.49
N GLY A 142 4.80 -7.71 0.09
CA GLY A 142 4.43 -6.40 0.60
C GLY A 142 4.10 -6.41 2.09
N ILE A 143 3.42 -7.45 2.58
CA ILE A 143 3.16 -7.63 4.02
C ILE A 143 4.47 -7.81 4.79
N ILE A 144 5.39 -8.66 4.31
CA ILE A 144 6.69 -8.90 4.95
C ILE A 144 7.49 -7.59 5.03
N VAL A 145 7.62 -6.89 3.90
CA VAL A 145 8.32 -5.61 3.83
C VAL A 145 7.66 -4.58 4.74
N GLY A 146 6.33 -4.48 4.75
CA GLY A 146 5.59 -3.56 5.60
C GLY A 146 5.77 -3.83 7.09
N VAL A 147 5.81 -5.10 7.51
CA VAL A 147 6.07 -5.48 8.91
C VAL A 147 7.50 -5.17 9.32
N LEU A 148 8.48 -5.48 8.47
CA LEU A 148 9.89 -5.13 8.71
C LEU A 148 10.06 -3.62 8.81
N TRP A 149 9.52 -2.87 7.84
CA TRP A 149 9.56 -1.41 7.83
C TRP A 149 8.98 -0.81 9.10
N LYS A 150 7.79 -1.28 9.53
CA LYS A 150 7.17 -0.83 10.78
C LYS A 150 8.11 -1.04 11.97
N LYS A 151 8.74 -2.22 12.08
CA LYS A 151 9.68 -2.52 13.19
C LYS A 151 10.90 -1.60 13.17
N TYR A 152 11.50 -1.38 12.01
CA TYR A 152 12.69 -0.54 11.90
C TYR A 152 12.36 0.94 12.12
N VAL A 153 11.31 1.46 11.46
CA VAL A 153 10.95 2.87 11.49
C VAL A 153 10.24 3.29 12.78
N ALA A 154 9.48 2.40 13.44
CA ALA A 154 8.81 2.74 14.70
C ALA A 154 9.80 3.26 15.74
N LYS A 155 10.97 2.64 15.85
CA LYS A 155 12.01 3.09 16.78
C LYS A 155 12.50 4.52 16.46
N TYR A 156 12.81 4.80 15.19
CA TYR A 156 13.23 6.14 14.77
C TYR A 156 12.12 7.18 14.99
N VAL A 157 10.87 6.82 14.73
CA VAL A 157 9.72 7.71 14.91
C VAL A 157 9.50 8.00 16.40
N GLU A 158 9.64 7.02 17.29
CA GLU A 158 9.59 7.23 18.73
C GLU A 158 10.70 8.18 19.20
N ASP A 159 11.92 8.01 18.68
CA ASP A 159 13.06 8.88 18.98
C ASP A 159 12.82 10.32 18.51
N LEU A 160 12.31 10.51 17.28
CA LEU A 160 12.00 11.83 16.71
C LEU A 160 10.90 12.56 17.49
N HIS A 161 9.88 11.84 17.97
CA HIS A 161 8.83 12.45 18.80
C HIS A 161 9.32 12.94 20.17
N GLY A 162 10.44 12.41 20.66
CA GLY A 162 11.06 12.83 21.92
C GLY A 162 11.85 14.14 21.84
N ILE A 163 12.15 14.61 20.63
CA ILE A 163 12.99 15.80 20.41
C ILE A 163 12.18 17.07 20.69
N PRO A 164 12.59 17.94 21.62
CA PRO A 164 11.86 19.16 21.95
C PRO A 164 11.86 20.14 20.77
N LYS A 165 10.74 20.86 20.58
CA LYS A 165 10.49 21.74 19.42
C LYS A 165 11.61 22.75 19.12
N ARG A 166 12.35 23.18 20.14
CA ARG A 166 13.48 24.11 20.02
C ARG A 166 14.63 23.59 19.15
N ASP A 167 14.82 22.27 19.08
CA ASP A 167 15.90 21.64 18.32
C ASP A 167 15.51 21.47 16.83
N TRP A 168 14.23 21.66 16.50
CA TRP A 168 13.71 21.65 15.14
C TRP A 168 13.75 23.03 14.46
N SER A 169 13.81 24.12 15.25
CA SER A 169 13.92 25.49 14.76
C SER A 169 15.37 25.95 14.67
N CYS A 170 15.72 26.70 13.63
CA CYS A 170 16.98 27.44 13.57
C CYS A 170 17.04 28.45 14.72
N GLN A 171 18.11 28.42 15.51
CA GLN A 171 18.35 29.47 16.51
C GLN A 171 18.45 30.81 15.79
N SER A 172 17.53 31.74 16.09
CA SER A 172 17.65 33.11 15.59
C SER A 172 18.92 33.71 16.18
N ALA A 173 19.87 34.08 15.31
CA ALA A 173 21.05 34.83 15.74
C ALA A 173 20.58 36.14 16.40
N SER A 174 20.82 36.26 17.70
CA SER A 174 20.72 37.53 18.45
C SER A 174 22.05 38.26 18.39
#